data_AF-R1CW15-F1
#
_entry.id   AF-R1CW15-F1
#
_cell.length_a   1.000
_cell.length_b   1.000
_cell.length_c   1.000
_cell.angle_alpha   90.00
_cell.angle_beta   90.00
_cell.angle_gamma   90.00
#
_symmetry.space_group_name_H-M   'P 1'
#
loop_
_entity.id
_entity.type
_entity.pdbx_description
1 polymer ?
#
loop_
_entity_poly.entity_id
_entity_poly.type
_entity_poly.pdbx_seq_one_letter_code
_entity_poly.pdbx_strand_id
1 'polypeptide(L)'
;MADNFEYMFNRLLYDEAVIEELDKYSKEYQDKTDREILAEIEKVQAEVPNEVKLQHIKNLELLSKMEGFKEENPMADMEFLKQLIRVDENASESRTLSRRQYVSGSSLLLWFLLLTVLYKRPFNRRPFRKPFRRFPFY
;
A
#
# COMPACT_ATOMS: atom_id res chain seq x y z
N MET A 1 -19.80 -1.95 -9.98
CA MET A 1 -19.05 -2.44 -8.79
C MET A 1 -17.79 -1.60 -8.53
N ALA A 2 -17.79 -0.30 -8.86
CA ALA A 2 -16.76 0.65 -8.42
C ALA A 2 -17.22 1.46 -7.20
N ASP A 3 -18.54 1.51 -6.96
CA ASP A 3 -19.20 2.40 -6.01
C ASP A 3 -18.82 2.12 -4.55
N ASN A 4 -18.56 0.86 -4.18
CA ASN A 4 -18.24 0.51 -2.78
C ASN A 4 -16.85 1.00 -2.36
N PHE A 5 -15.88 1.01 -3.27
CA PHE A 5 -14.53 1.43 -2.95
C PHE A 5 -14.45 2.95 -2.81
N GLU A 6 -14.98 3.67 -3.79
CA GLU A 6 -15.06 5.13 -3.74
C GLU A 6 -15.87 5.59 -2.52
N TYR A 7 -16.99 4.93 -2.22
CA TYR A 7 -17.77 5.19 -1.02
C TYR A 7 -16.99 4.90 0.27
N MET A 8 -16.26 3.80 0.36
CA MET A 8 -15.44 3.49 1.55
C MET A 8 -14.26 4.45 1.72
N PHE A 9 -13.54 4.74 0.64
CA PHE A 9 -12.38 5.63 0.65
C PHE A 9 -12.79 7.07 0.98
N ASN A 10 -13.83 7.58 0.30
CA ASN A 10 -14.43 8.87 0.65
C ASN A 10 -14.88 8.87 2.11
N ARG A 11 -15.61 7.84 2.56
CA ARG A 11 -16.09 7.75 3.94
C ARG A 11 -14.98 7.57 4.99
N LEU A 12 -13.81 7.05 4.62
CA LEU A 12 -12.62 6.99 5.47
C LEU A 12 -11.99 8.39 5.59
N LEU A 13 -11.92 9.12 4.47
CA LEU A 13 -11.43 10.50 4.43
C LEU A 13 -12.39 11.54 5.02
N TYR A 14 -13.67 11.22 5.23
CA TYR A 14 -14.66 12.14 5.82
C TYR A 14 -14.84 12.01 7.34
N ASP A 15 -14.18 11.05 8.00
CA ASP A 15 -14.26 10.88 9.45
C ASP A 15 -13.13 11.65 10.11
N GLU A 16 -13.44 12.77 10.78
CA GLU A 16 -12.47 13.71 11.34
C GLU A 16 -11.45 13.02 12.27
N ALA A 17 -11.90 12.04 13.06
CA ALA A 17 -11.02 11.25 13.93
C ALA A 17 -9.97 10.45 13.13
N VAL A 18 -10.34 9.94 11.96
CA VAL A 18 -9.46 9.18 11.08
C VAL A 18 -8.46 10.12 10.41
N ILE A 19 -8.88 11.31 10.00
CA ILE A 19 -8.00 12.33 9.44
C ILE A 19 -6.95 12.75 10.47
N GLU A 20 -7.35 13.01 11.71
CA GLU A 20 -6.42 13.34 12.79
C GLU A 20 -5.40 12.22 13.05
N GLU A 21 -5.84 10.96 12.97
CA GLU A 21 -4.95 9.81 13.16
C GLU A 21 -3.97 9.67 11.98
N LEU A 22 -4.43 9.90 10.75
CA LEU A 22 -3.57 9.94 9.57
C LEU A 22 -2.57 11.11 9.61
N ASP A 23 -2.95 12.28 10.14
CA ASP A 23 -2.03 13.41 10.32
C ASP A 23 -0.94 13.08 11.36
N LYS A 24 -1.28 12.36 12.43
CA LYS A 24 -0.30 11.84 13.39
C LYS A 24 0.67 10.86 12.73
N TYR A 25 0.16 9.90 11.96
CA TYR A 25 1.02 8.96 11.22
C TYR A 25 1.89 9.68 10.19
N SER A 26 1.36 10.68 9.48
CA SER A 26 2.13 11.49 8.55
C SER A 26 3.33 12.14 9.25
N LYS A 27 3.11 12.81 10.38
CA LYS A 27 4.18 13.44 11.18
C LYS A 27 5.18 12.44 11.75
N GLU A 28 4.73 11.25 12.15
CA GLU A 28 5.61 10.23 12.71
C GLU A 28 6.50 9.55 11.64
N TYR A 29 5.96 9.34 10.44
CA TYR A 29 6.58 8.54 9.38
C TYR A 29 7.15 9.36 8.22
N GLN A 30 6.95 10.68 8.19
CA GLN A 30 7.49 11.56 7.13
C GLN A 30 9.00 11.41 6.97
N ASP A 31 9.74 11.37 8.09
CA ASP A 31 11.21 11.37 8.11
C ASP A 31 11.81 9.95 8.19
N LYS A 32 10.97 8.91 8.32
CA LYS A 32 11.44 7.52 8.36
C LYS A 32 11.91 7.06 6.97
N THR A 33 12.98 6.28 6.96
CA THR A 33 13.56 5.67 5.77
C THR A 33 12.73 4.51 5.27
N ASP A 34 12.84 4.15 3.98
CA ASP A 34 12.10 3.01 3.40
C ASP A 34 12.32 1.72 4.19
N ARG A 35 13.53 1.48 4.72
CA ARG A 35 13.82 0.31 5.55
C ARG A 35 13.00 0.30 6.84
N GLU A 36 12.86 1.46 7.48
CA GLU A 36 12.07 1.61 8.70
C GLU A 36 10.58 1.45 8.41
N ILE A 37 10.10 2.00 7.29
CA ILE A 37 8.71 1.80 6.83
C ILE A 37 8.44 0.31 6.60
N LEU A 38 9.31 -0.39 5.87
CA LEU A 38 9.14 -1.82 5.58
C LEU A 38 9.18 -2.67 6.86
N ALA A 39 10.12 -2.38 7.77
CA ALA A 39 10.19 -3.07 9.06
C ALA A 39 8.92 -2.86 9.90
N GLU A 40 8.34 -1.66 9.83
CA GLU A 40 7.09 -1.39 10.55
C GLU A 40 5.90 -2.10 9.89
N ILE A 41 5.84 -2.15 8.56
CA ILE A 41 4.84 -2.96 7.85
C ILE A 41 4.93 -4.42 8.29
N GLU A 42 6.14 -5.00 8.42
CA GLU A 42 6.34 -6.37 8.89
C GLU A 42 5.79 -6.63 10.30
N LYS A 43 5.90 -5.65 11.20
CA LYS A 43 5.34 -5.78 12.55
C LYS A 43 3.82 -5.63 12.53
N VAL A 44 3.33 -4.54 11.97
CA VAL A 44 1.90 -4.18 12.00
C VAL A 44 1.07 -5.21 11.26
N GLN A 45 1.59 -5.80 10.17
CA GLN A 45 0.87 -6.87 9.47
C GLN A 45 0.66 -8.12 10.32
N ALA A 46 1.47 -8.38 11.35
CA ALA A 46 1.25 -9.52 12.24
C ALA A 46 0.01 -9.35 13.13
N GLU A 47 -0.39 -8.11 13.39
CA GLU A 47 -1.53 -7.77 14.24
C GLU A 47 -2.85 -7.63 13.45
N VAL A 48 -2.76 -7.48 12.14
CA VAL A 48 -3.92 -7.31 11.26
C VAL A 48 -4.43 -8.67 10.79
N PRO A 49 -5.74 -8.96 10.84
CA PRO A 49 -6.30 -10.19 10.29
C PRO A 49 -6.10 -10.31 8.77
N ASN A 50 -5.93 -11.54 8.27
CA ASN A 50 -5.68 -11.78 6.83
C ASN A 50 -6.82 -11.27 5.92
N GLU A 51 -8.07 -11.33 6.38
CA GLU A 51 -9.22 -10.79 5.65
C GLU A 51 -9.09 -9.27 5.38
N VAL A 52 -8.58 -8.54 6.38
CA VAL A 52 -8.38 -7.08 6.31
C VAL A 52 -7.21 -6.76 5.37
N LYS A 53 -6.12 -7.53 5.45
CA LYS A 53 -5.00 -7.43 4.50
C LYS A 53 -5.43 -7.66 3.06
N LEU A 54 -6.21 -8.71 2.80
CA LEU A 54 -6.78 -9.01 1.49
C LEU A 54 -7.60 -7.82 0.96
N GLN A 55 -8.41 -7.23 1.83
CA GLN A 55 -9.20 -6.06 1.47
C GLN A 55 -8.33 -4.85 1.13
N HIS A 56 -7.26 -4.59 1.88
CA HIS A 56 -6.31 -3.52 1.55
C HIS A 56 -5.64 -3.76 0.18
N ILE A 57 -5.19 -4.97 -0.12
CA ILE A 57 -4.60 -5.30 -1.43
C ILE A 57 -5.62 -5.05 -2.56
N LYS A 58 -6.85 -5.52 -2.43
CA LYS A 58 -7.91 -5.29 -3.43
C LYS A 58 -8.19 -3.80 -3.62
N ASN A 59 -8.21 -3.04 -2.54
CA ASN A 59 -8.42 -1.60 -2.59
C ASN A 59 -7.26 -0.88 -3.32
N LEU A 60 -6.01 -1.30 -3.10
CA LEU A 60 -4.84 -0.79 -3.84
C LEU A 60 -4.86 -1.22 -5.32
N GLU A 61 -5.34 -2.43 -5.63
CA GLU A 61 -5.57 -2.88 -7.02
C GLU A 61 -6.62 -2.04 -7.74
N LEU A 62 -7.66 -1.61 -7.03
CA LEU A 62 -8.68 -0.73 -7.58
C LEU A 62 -8.12 0.67 -7.80
N LEU A 63 -7.37 1.22 -6.83
CA LEU A 63 -6.71 2.53 -6.95
C LEU A 63 -5.78 2.59 -8.16
N SER A 64 -4.96 1.56 -8.37
CA SER A 64 -4.03 1.51 -9.51
C SER A 64 -4.72 1.41 -10.88
N LYS A 65 -6.01 1.06 -10.93
CA LYS A 65 -6.83 1.00 -12.14
C LYS A 65 -7.64 2.28 -12.40
N MET A 66 -7.70 3.22 -11.45
CA MET A 66 -8.46 4.47 -11.60
C MET A 66 -7.71 5.45 -12.52
N GLU A 67 -8.42 6.04 -13.48
CA GLU A 67 -7.87 7.07 -14.37
C GLU A 67 -7.43 8.30 -13.55
N GLY A 68 -6.12 8.52 -13.48
CA GLY A 68 -5.48 9.54 -12.63
C GLY A 68 -4.26 8.99 -11.89
N PHE A 69 -4.25 7.68 -11.61
CA PHE A 69 -3.10 6.94 -11.10
C PHE A 69 -2.15 6.56 -12.25
N LYS A 70 -1.60 7.55 -12.97
CA LYS A 70 -0.58 7.33 -13.99
C LYS A 70 0.80 7.16 -13.35
N GLU A 71 0.99 6.11 -12.56
CA GLU A 71 2.34 5.59 -12.34
C GLU A 71 2.79 4.81 -13.58
N GLU A 72 4.08 4.87 -13.89
CA GLU A 72 4.60 4.26 -15.12
C GLU A 72 4.63 2.73 -15.09
N ASN A 73 4.41 2.10 -13.92
CA ASN A 73 4.33 0.63 -13.82
C ASN A 73 3.54 0.13 -12.58
N PRO A 74 2.22 0.41 -12.50
CA PRO A 74 1.38 0.03 -11.37
C PRO A 74 1.40 -1.48 -11.07
N MET A 75 1.63 -2.33 -12.08
CA MET A 75 1.71 -3.78 -11.90
C MET A 75 2.91 -4.20 -11.04
N ALA A 76 4.07 -3.58 -11.24
CA ALA A 76 5.29 -3.92 -10.50
C ALA A 76 5.22 -3.49 -9.02
N ASP A 77 4.58 -2.34 -8.76
CA ASP A 77 4.37 -1.84 -7.40
C ASP A 77 3.35 -2.72 -6.65
N MET A 78 2.31 -3.18 -7.33
CA MET A 78 1.31 -4.08 -6.75
C MET A 78 1.86 -5.48 -6.47
N GLU A 79 2.70 -6.04 -7.35
CA GLU A 79 3.35 -7.33 -7.11
C GLU A 79 4.29 -7.26 -5.90
N PHE A 80 5.03 -6.16 -5.75
CA PHE A 80 5.85 -5.92 -4.57
C PHE A 80 5.02 -5.84 -3.28
N LEU A 81 3.90 -5.10 -3.29
CA LEU A 81 3.03 -5.00 -2.11
C LEU A 81 2.40 -6.33 -1.73
N LYS A 82 2.03 -7.17 -2.72
CA LYS A 82 1.56 -8.54 -2.47
C LYS A 82 2.64 -9.43 -1.87
N GLN A 83 3.90 -9.27 -2.29
CA GLN A 83 5.03 -10.00 -1.70
C GLN A 83 5.35 -9.50 -0.28
N LEU A 84 5.18 -8.20 -0.03
CA LEU A 84 5.46 -7.57 1.26
C LEU A 84 4.44 -7.98 2.34
N ILE A 85 3.16 -8.04 1.96
CA ILE A 85 2.10 -8.46 2.87
C ILE A 85 1.93 -9.97 2.78
N ARG A 86 2.29 -10.68 3.85
CA ARG A 86 2.09 -12.13 3.96
C ARG A 86 0.61 -12.41 4.17
N VAL A 87 -0.08 -12.64 3.05
CA VAL A 87 -1.47 -13.04 3.02
C VAL A 87 -1.56 -14.53 2.71
N ASP A 88 -2.26 -15.27 3.55
CA ASP A 88 -2.68 -16.63 3.20
C ASP A 88 -3.84 -16.52 2.20
N GLU A 89 -3.58 -16.82 0.93
CA GLU A 89 -4.56 -16.78 -0.15
C GLU A 89 -5.71 -17.79 0.07
N ASN A 90 -5.56 -18.75 1.00
CA ASN A 90 -6.61 -19.68 1.38
C ASN A 90 -7.52 -19.14 2.50
N ALA A 91 -7.23 -17.96 3.05
CA ALA A 91 -8.09 -17.33 4.05
C ALA A 91 -9.45 -17.03 3.41
N SER A 92 -10.52 -17.57 4.01
CA SER A 92 -11.88 -17.37 3.53
C SER A 92 -12.21 -15.88 3.52
N GLU A 93 -12.63 -15.38 2.35
CA GLU A 93 -13.13 -14.02 2.23
C GLU A 93 -14.41 -13.88 3.05
N SER A 94 -14.29 -13.37 4.28
CA SER A 94 -15.44 -12.98 5.07
C SER A 94 -16.22 -11.92 4.30
N ARG A 95 -17.43 -12.28 3.89
CA ARG A 95 -18.37 -11.36 3.24
C ARG A 95 -18.63 -10.20 4.20
N THR A 96 -18.16 -9.01 3.82
CA THR A 96 -18.39 -7.73 4.50
C THR A 96 -17.70 -7.59 5.86
N LEU A 97 -16.40 -7.26 5.85
CA LEU A 97 -15.73 -6.67 7.01
C LEU A 97 -16.45 -5.38 7.45
N SER A 98 -16.71 -5.25 8.74
CA SER A 98 -17.35 -4.04 9.27
C SER A 98 -16.37 -2.87 9.24
N ARG A 99 -16.87 -1.64 8.93
CA ARG A 99 -16.07 -0.39 8.89
C ARG A 99 -15.13 -0.24 10.10
N ARG A 100 -15.58 -0.66 11.29
CA ARG A 100 -14.77 -0.62 12.52
C ARG A 100 -13.52 -1.50 12.47
N GLN A 101 -13.56 -2.66 11.81
CA GLN A 101 -12.40 -3.56 11.70
C GLN A 101 -11.39 -3.05 10.66
N TYR A 102 -11.87 -2.34 9.64
CA TYR A 102 -11.04 -1.77 8.58
C TYR A 102 -10.32 -0.48 9.01
N VAL A 103 -10.93 0.31 9.89
CA VAL A 103 -10.48 1.66 10.28
C VAL A 103 -10.13 1.74 11.77
N SER A 104 -9.59 0.67 12.35
CA SER A 104 -9.15 0.67 13.75
C SER A 104 -7.65 0.40 13.88
N GLY A 105 -6.95 1.26 14.61
CA GLY A 105 -5.59 1.02 15.11
C GLY A 105 -4.63 0.49 14.04
N SER A 106 -4.07 -0.70 14.29
CA SER A 106 -3.07 -1.35 13.43
C SER A 106 -3.53 -1.54 11.97
N SER A 107 -4.83 -1.69 11.71
CA SER A 107 -5.37 -1.78 10.33
C SER A 107 -5.24 -0.45 9.58
N LEU A 108 -5.57 0.66 10.24
CA LEU A 108 -5.44 1.99 9.64
C LEU A 108 -3.97 2.37 9.44
N LEU A 109 -3.12 2.03 10.41
CA LEU A 109 -1.67 2.21 10.28
C LEU A 109 -1.11 1.40 9.11
N LEU A 110 -1.50 0.12 8.99
CA LEU A 110 -1.06 -0.72 7.86
C LEU A 110 -1.48 -0.10 6.53
N TRP A 111 -2.73 0.35 6.42
CA TRP A 111 -3.22 1.05 5.23
C TRP A 111 -2.39 2.29 4.89
N PHE A 112 -2.12 3.13 5.89
CA PHE A 112 -1.29 4.32 5.73
C PHE A 112 0.13 3.98 5.27
N LEU A 113 0.78 2.99 5.87
CA LEU A 113 2.14 2.58 5.51
C LEU A 113 2.21 2.02 4.09
N LEU A 114 1.22 1.24 3.65
CA LEU A 114 1.15 0.73 2.29
C LEU A 114 0.97 1.84 1.25
N LEU A 115 0.10 2.81 1.53
CA LEU A 115 -0.03 4.01 0.70
C LEU A 115 1.28 4.81 0.70
N THR A 116 1.94 4.94 1.86
CA THR A 116 3.22 5.64 1.97
C THR A 116 4.27 4.98 1.08
N VAL A 117 4.37 3.65 1.07
CA VAL A 117 5.30 2.91 0.19
C VAL A 117 4.96 3.11 -1.29
N LEU A 118 3.67 3.16 -1.63
CA LEU A 118 3.22 3.43 -3.00
C LEU A 118 3.62 4.86 -3.43
N TYR A 119 3.29 5.88 -2.64
CA TYR A 119 3.51 7.29 -2.99
C TYR A 119 4.92 7.83 -2.75
N LYS A 120 5.69 7.32 -1.76
CA LYS A 120 7.11 7.71 -1.56
C LYS A 120 8.01 7.22 -2.70
N ARG A 121 7.50 6.44 -3.66
CA ARG A 121 8.32 5.80 -4.69
C ARG A 121 8.49 6.67 -5.95
N PRO A 122 9.61 7.41 -6.04
CA PRO A 122 10.27 7.61 -7.33
C PRO A 122 11.75 7.15 -7.30
N PHE A 123 12.09 6.00 -6.70
CA PHE A 123 13.49 5.56 -6.54
C PHE A 123 13.77 4.09 -6.90
N ASN A 124 13.61 3.74 -8.17
CA ASN A 124 14.67 3.07 -8.94
C ASN A 124 14.42 3.08 -10.46
N ARG A 125 13.98 4.22 -11.02
CA ARG A 125 14.39 4.53 -12.39
C ARG A 125 15.88 4.79 -12.34
N ARG A 126 16.68 3.71 -12.42
CA ARG A 126 18.09 3.84 -12.77
C ARG A 126 18.13 4.69 -14.04
N PRO A 127 18.75 5.89 -14.04
CA PRO A 127 19.04 6.53 -15.30
C PRO A 127 20.00 5.61 -16.04
N PHE A 128 19.57 5.10 -17.19
CA PHE A 128 20.42 4.62 -18.27
C PHE A 128 21.82 4.13 -17.84
N ARG A 129 21.95 2.86 -17.42
CA ARG A 129 23.22 2.19 -17.67
C ARG A 129 23.32 2.02 -19.18
N LYS A 130 24.04 2.97 -19.78
CA LYS A 130 24.57 3.03 -21.14
C LYS A 130 24.70 1.63 -21.76
N PRO A 131 24.35 1.44 -23.05
CA PRO A 131 24.67 0.20 -23.73
C PRO A 131 26.17 -0.03 -23.58
N PHE A 132 26.56 -1.18 -23.04
CA PHE A 132 27.95 -1.58 -22.99
C PHE A 132 28.48 -1.59 -24.43
N ARG A 133 29.19 -0.52 -24.81
CA ARG A 133 30.02 -0.51 -25.99
C ARG A 133 31.06 -1.62 -25.83
N ARG A 134 31.01 -2.53 -26.80
CA ARG A 134 31.99 -3.53 -27.21
C ARG A 134 33.42 -3.26 -26.71
N PHE A 135 34.07 -4.33 -26.24
CA PHE A 135 35.46 -4.61 -26.59
C PHE A 135 35.55 -6.03 -27.17
N PRO A 136 36.21 -6.22 -28.32
CA PRO A 136 36.47 -7.53 -28.91
C PRO A 136 37.65 -8.17 -28.17
N PHE A 137 37.54 -9.46 -27.86
CA PHE A 137 38.71 -10.23 -27.44
C PHE A 137 39.48 -10.66 -28.68
N TYR A 138 40.79 -10.42 -28.61
CA TYR A 138 41.84 -10.70 -29.57
C TYR A 138 42.11 -12.21 -29.67
#